data_AF-A0A7Y4RIS9-F1
#
_entry.id   AF-A0A7Y4RIS9-F1
#
_cell.length_a   1.000
_cell.length_b   1.000
_cell.length_c   1.000
_cell.angle_alpha   90.00
_cell.angle_beta   90.00
_cell.angle_gamma   90.00
#
_symmetry.space_group_name_H-M   'P 1'
#
loop_
_entity.id
_entity.type
_entity.pdbx_description
1 polymer ?
#
loop_
_entity_poly.entity_id
_entity_poly.type
_entity_poly.pdbx_seq_one_letter_code
_entity_poly.pdbx_strand_id
1 'polypeptide(L)'
;MSSFRSSPLILEAINNVCKVPATRIVGEIPGINHHQIDTLLKQVLVFLRENVNDLGDRELLLKVEFNSAKKEIQKMSSEAILEALKVGENILEIDHNFVIVGLDKLSVLSLSDISFFSQENNCCLFHVYNGVELVIYANGRTIIELNALAPATSPMAHKKYARSAHNYELALKDHYKNRIRFGGAFSDHWEDRKTRKLRSFPKKTEKMFHDNLQNYLDENLDGAVVYGNVKKITDDATDIEIRVYGQEVLYIIEVKWLGSNGATSYSETRLSDGISQVEQYLQRDPVVKEVCLVAYDARNLAQFNGLMSVDEMKDQWKEITECKGKSLPVRSKGYVFYLESKFASDKF
;
A
#
# COMPACT_ATOMS: atom_id res chain seq x y z
N MET A 1 -33.01 -13.64 -4.70
CA MET A 1 -31.72 -13.21 -4.10
C MET A 1 -31.78 -13.51 -2.62
N SER A 2 -30.85 -14.31 -2.07
CA SER A 2 -30.85 -14.63 -0.64
C SER A 2 -30.28 -13.44 0.13
N SER A 3 -31.10 -12.74 0.91
CA SER A 3 -30.59 -11.81 1.91
C SER A 3 -29.67 -12.58 2.85
N PHE A 4 -28.41 -12.16 2.99
CA PHE A 4 -27.52 -12.71 4.01
C PHE A 4 -28.06 -12.31 5.38
N ARG A 5 -28.99 -13.09 5.94
CA ARG A 5 -29.39 -12.90 7.34
C ARG A 5 -28.17 -13.14 8.21
N SER A 6 -27.76 -12.11 8.94
CA SER A 6 -26.61 -12.17 9.84
C SER A 6 -26.80 -13.30 10.84
N SER A 7 -25.85 -14.24 10.90
CA SER A 7 -25.89 -15.30 11.89
C SER A 7 -25.68 -14.70 13.30
N PRO A 8 -26.15 -15.37 14.37
CA PRO A 8 -25.92 -14.91 15.74
C PRO A 8 -24.43 -14.67 16.06
N LEU A 9 -23.54 -15.53 15.53
CA LEU A 9 -22.08 -15.38 15.67
C LEU A 9 -21.55 -14.10 15.02
N ILE A 10 -22.11 -13.70 13.88
CA ILE A 10 -21.72 -12.47 13.18
C ILE A 10 -22.21 -11.24 13.96
N LEU A 11 -23.43 -11.27 14.50
CA LEU A 11 -23.94 -10.18 15.33
C LEU A 11 -23.12 -10.01 16.62
N GLU A 12 -22.70 -11.12 17.22
CA GLU A 12 -21.80 -11.11 18.38
C GLU A 12 -20.42 -10.52 18.02
N ALA A 13 -19.85 -10.93 16.88
CA ALA A 13 -18.61 -10.36 16.35
C ALA A 13 -18.73 -8.83 16.15
N ILE A 14 -19.78 -8.37 15.49
CA ILE A 14 -20.08 -6.94 15.30
C ILE A 14 -20.16 -6.23 16.65
N ASN A 15 -20.90 -6.79 17.61
CA ASN A 15 -21.05 -6.21 18.95
C ASN A 15 -19.73 -6.08 19.69
N ASN A 16 -18.79 -7.01 19.51
CA ASN A 16 -17.49 -6.96 20.16
C ASN A 16 -16.56 -5.95 19.50
N VAL A 17 -16.57 -5.87 18.16
CA VAL A 17 -15.68 -4.99 17.38
C VAL A 17 -16.09 -3.52 17.51
N CYS A 18 -17.37 -3.20 17.69
CA CYS A 18 -17.86 -1.82 17.77
C CYS A 18 -17.54 -1.09 19.09
N LYS A 19 -17.34 -1.81 20.20
CA LYS A 19 -17.20 -1.22 21.55
C LYS A 19 -16.03 -0.23 21.66
N VAL A 20 -14.86 -0.61 21.16
CA VAL A 20 -13.64 0.22 21.24
C VAL A 20 -13.72 1.42 20.30
N PRO A 21 -14.08 1.27 19.01
CA PRO A 21 -14.31 2.39 18.10
C PRO A 21 -15.31 3.40 18.62
N ALA A 22 -16.47 2.97 19.14
CA ALA A 22 -17.49 3.88 19.67
C ALA A 22 -16.92 4.78 20.77
N THR A 23 -16.17 4.18 21.70
CA THR A 23 -15.52 4.89 22.80
C THR A 23 -14.48 5.89 22.29
N ARG A 24 -13.70 5.52 21.27
CA ARG A 24 -12.70 6.41 20.66
C ARG A 24 -13.35 7.59 19.92
N ILE A 25 -14.41 7.35 19.14
CA ILE A 25 -15.14 8.41 18.41
C ILE A 25 -15.67 9.46 19.39
N VAL A 26 -16.32 9.04 20.47
CA VAL A 26 -16.83 9.95 21.51
C VAL A 26 -15.71 10.74 22.17
N GLY A 27 -14.52 10.16 22.30
CA GLY A 27 -13.33 10.87 22.81
C GLY A 27 -12.80 11.94 21.86
N GLU A 28 -12.97 11.78 20.55
CA GLU A 28 -12.46 12.72 19.54
C GLU A 28 -13.45 13.83 19.17
N ILE A 29 -14.76 13.59 19.32
CA ILE A 29 -15.80 14.56 18.98
C ILE A 29 -16.70 14.80 20.20
N PRO A 30 -16.48 15.92 20.93
CA PRO A 30 -17.25 16.25 22.14
C PRO A 30 -18.75 16.40 21.87
N GLY A 31 -19.57 15.93 22.82
CA GLY A 31 -21.03 16.09 22.76
C GLY A 31 -21.79 14.96 22.07
N ILE A 32 -21.08 13.98 21.49
CA ILE A 32 -21.72 12.79 20.91
C ILE A 32 -22.19 11.82 22.01
N ASN A 33 -23.39 11.27 21.83
CA ASN A 33 -23.89 10.19 22.66
C ASN A 33 -23.26 8.84 22.25
N HIS A 34 -22.60 8.18 23.21
CA HIS A 34 -21.95 6.87 23.00
C HIS A 34 -22.90 5.79 22.46
N HIS A 35 -24.13 5.72 22.97
CA HIS A 35 -25.12 4.74 22.55
C HIS A 35 -25.58 4.94 21.10
N GLN A 36 -25.69 6.20 20.67
CA GLN A 36 -26.05 6.53 19.28
C GLN A 36 -24.94 6.07 18.32
N ILE A 37 -23.67 6.32 18.64
CA ILE A 37 -22.55 5.85 17.81
C ILE A 37 -22.45 4.33 17.79
N ASP A 38 -22.57 3.67 18.94
CA ASP A 38 -22.52 2.21 19.00
C ASP A 38 -23.62 1.59 18.13
N THR A 39 -24.83 2.15 18.16
CA THR A 39 -25.95 1.70 17.34
C THR A 39 -25.70 1.97 15.86
N LEU A 40 -25.22 3.17 15.51
CA LEU A 40 -24.92 3.56 14.15
C LEU A 40 -23.82 2.69 13.52
N LEU A 41 -22.74 2.43 14.25
CA LEU A 41 -21.66 1.53 13.83
C LEU A 41 -22.22 0.16 13.43
N LYS A 42 -23.10 -0.40 14.26
CA LYS A 42 -23.72 -1.71 14.00
C LYS A 42 -24.61 -1.66 12.78
N GLN A 43 -25.40 -0.61 12.62
CA GLN A 43 -26.28 -0.42 11.45
C GLN A 43 -25.47 -0.32 10.16
N VAL A 44 -24.38 0.46 10.14
CA VAL A 44 -23.47 0.56 8.99
C VAL A 44 -22.92 -0.81 8.61
N LEU A 45 -22.39 -1.56 9.57
CA LEU A 45 -21.81 -2.89 9.30
C LEU A 45 -22.82 -3.89 8.77
N VAL A 46 -24.00 -3.94 9.37
CA VAL A 46 -25.09 -4.81 8.91
C VAL A 46 -25.53 -4.41 7.50
N PHE A 47 -25.70 -3.11 7.26
CA PHE A 47 -26.11 -2.60 5.95
C PHE A 47 -25.11 -2.95 4.86
N LEU A 48 -23.82 -2.68 5.04
CA LEU A 48 -22.78 -3.00 4.05
C LEU A 48 -22.75 -4.50 3.75
N ARG A 49 -22.88 -5.33 4.77
CA ARG A 49 -22.93 -6.78 4.61
C ARG A 49 -24.13 -7.25 3.80
N GLU A 50 -25.31 -6.69 4.05
CA GLU A 50 -26.55 -7.09 3.38
C GLU A 50 -26.62 -6.58 1.94
N ASN A 51 -25.92 -5.48 1.63
CA ASN A 51 -26.01 -4.78 0.35
C ASN A 51 -24.72 -4.83 -0.49
N VAL A 52 -23.71 -5.63 -0.11
CA VAL A 52 -22.42 -5.73 -0.81
C VAL A 52 -22.56 -5.94 -2.32
N ASN A 53 -23.47 -6.83 -2.74
CA ASN A 53 -23.62 -7.17 -4.15
C ASN A 53 -24.20 -5.99 -4.96
N ASP A 54 -25.04 -5.17 -4.33
CA ASP A 54 -25.68 -4.03 -4.98
C ASP A 54 -24.72 -2.82 -5.01
N LEU A 55 -23.91 -2.65 -3.97
CA LEU A 55 -22.92 -1.59 -3.87
C LEU A 55 -21.68 -1.84 -4.74
N GLY A 56 -21.29 -3.09 -4.97
CA GLY A 56 -20.16 -3.44 -5.81
C GLY A 56 -18.84 -2.85 -5.31
N ASP A 57 -18.09 -2.18 -6.19
CA ASP A 57 -16.80 -1.54 -5.90
C ASP A 57 -16.91 -0.05 -5.55
N ARG A 58 -18.13 0.45 -5.33
CA ARG A 58 -18.37 1.88 -5.15
C ARG A 58 -17.71 2.41 -3.88
N GLU A 59 -17.18 3.62 -4.01
CA GLU A 59 -16.54 4.36 -2.94
C GLU A 59 -17.44 5.52 -2.51
N LEU A 60 -17.66 5.68 -1.20
CA LEU A 60 -18.45 6.76 -0.63
C LEU A 60 -18.05 7.09 0.82
N LEU A 61 -18.52 8.23 1.30
CA LEU A 61 -18.42 8.65 2.68
C LEU A 61 -19.82 8.73 3.29
N LEU A 62 -20.02 8.15 4.48
CA LEU A 62 -21.17 8.46 5.32
C LEU A 62 -20.72 9.44 6.41
N LYS A 63 -21.20 10.67 6.35
CA LYS A 63 -20.91 11.72 7.33
C LYS A 63 -21.98 11.71 8.41
N VAL A 64 -21.58 11.55 9.66
CA VAL A 64 -22.54 11.50 10.76
C VAL A 64 -22.97 12.90 11.18
N GLU A 65 -24.27 13.14 11.15
CA GLU A 65 -24.91 14.35 11.62
C GLU A 65 -25.54 14.15 12.99
N PHE A 66 -24.93 14.80 13.99
CA PHE A 66 -25.35 14.69 15.39
C PHE A 66 -26.47 15.67 15.75
N ASN A 67 -26.64 16.73 14.96
CA ASN A 67 -27.70 17.71 15.15
C ASN A 67 -28.90 17.39 14.24
N SER A 68 -29.92 16.74 14.80
CA SER A 68 -31.13 16.25 14.11
C SER A 68 -32.12 17.33 13.66
N ALA A 69 -31.66 18.57 13.41
CA ALA A 69 -32.52 19.64 12.91
C ALA A 69 -32.77 19.53 11.39
N LYS A 70 -31.96 18.72 10.68
CA LYS A 70 -32.12 18.46 9.25
C LYS A 70 -33.31 17.53 9.02
N LYS A 71 -34.10 17.83 7.99
CA LYS A 71 -35.27 17.03 7.60
C LYS A 71 -34.80 15.77 6.89
N GLU A 72 -35.40 14.63 7.23
CA GLU A 72 -35.19 13.36 6.52
C GLU A 72 -35.43 13.55 5.02
N ILE A 73 -34.44 13.17 4.21
CA ILE A 73 -34.57 13.12 2.75
C ILE A 73 -35.15 11.76 2.37
N GLN A 74 -34.50 10.68 2.81
CA GLN A 74 -34.90 9.31 2.53
C GLN A 74 -34.23 8.30 3.48
N LYS A 75 -34.78 7.08 3.54
CA LYS A 75 -34.15 5.96 4.23
C LYS A 75 -32.89 5.49 3.52
N MET A 76 -31.91 5.03 4.30
CA MET A 76 -30.71 4.42 3.74
C MET A 76 -31.07 3.13 2.99
N SER A 77 -30.70 3.05 1.72
CA SER A 77 -30.81 1.86 0.87
C SER A 77 -29.66 1.84 -0.15
N SER A 78 -29.40 0.69 -0.78
CA SER A 78 -28.40 0.61 -1.85
C SER A 78 -28.82 1.47 -3.06
N GLU A 79 -30.10 1.52 -3.38
CA GLU A 79 -30.64 2.38 -4.45
C GLU A 79 -30.39 3.86 -4.16
N ALA A 80 -30.67 4.30 -2.92
CA ALA A 80 -30.42 5.67 -2.47
C ALA A 80 -28.95 6.08 -2.64
N ILE A 81 -28.02 5.19 -2.28
CA ILE A 81 -26.57 5.40 -2.48
C ILE A 81 -26.23 5.49 -3.97
N LEU A 82 -26.71 4.53 -4.77
CA LEU A 82 -26.43 4.50 -6.20
C LEU A 82 -27.00 5.70 -6.94
N GLU A 83 -28.14 6.23 -6.51
CA GLU A 83 -28.72 7.48 -7.05
C GLU A 83 -27.87 8.70 -6.70
N ALA A 84 -27.41 8.84 -5.45
CA ALA A 84 -26.50 9.92 -5.05
C ALA A 84 -25.20 9.89 -5.86
N LEU A 85 -24.59 8.72 -5.99
CA LEU A 85 -23.35 8.54 -6.75
C LEU A 85 -23.52 8.86 -8.24
N LYS A 86 -24.68 8.57 -8.85
CA LYS A 86 -24.97 8.90 -10.25
C LYS A 86 -24.96 10.40 -10.52
N VAL A 87 -25.33 11.22 -9.53
CA VAL A 87 -25.32 12.69 -9.65
C VAL A 87 -24.01 13.31 -9.14
N GLY A 88 -23.03 12.49 -8.76
CA GLY A 88 -21.70 12.92 -8.33
C GLY A 88 -21.58 13.28 -6.85
N GLU A 89 -22.61 12.99 -6.05
CA GLU A 89 -22.57 13.16 -4.60
C GLU A 89 -22.00 11.88 -3.98
N ASN A 90 -20.85 11.98 -3.33
CA ASN A 90 -20.14 10.86 -2.71
C ASN A 90 -20.07 10.97 -1.17
N ILE A 91 -20.67 12.00 -0.59
CA ILE A 91 -20.91 12.13 0.85
C ILE A 91 -22.41 12.04 1.11
N LEU A 92 -22.82 11.05 1.87
CA LEU A 92 -24.17 10.96 2.39
C LEU A 92 -24.16 11.36 3.85
N GLU A 93 -24.86 12.44 4.18
CA GLU A 93 -25.03 12.85 5.56
C GLU A 93 -26.13 11.99 6.21
N ILE A 94 -25.78 11.30 7.29
CA ILE A 94 -26.66 10.35 7.98
C ILE A 94 -26.85 10.73 9.43
N ASP A 95 -28.06 10.53 9.96
CA ASP A 95 -28.33 10.73 11.38
C ASP A 95 -28.11 9.45 12.21
N HIS A 96 -28.42 9.52 13.50
CA HIS A 96 -28.34 8.38 14.43
C HIS A 96 -29.39 7.28 14.19
N ASN A 97 -30.40 7.52 13.36
CA ASN A 97 -31.40 6.54 12.96
C ASN A 97 -31.07 5.90 11.61
N PHE A 98 -29.89 6.20 11.05
CA PHE A 98 -29.43 5.68 9.78
C PHE A 98 -30.35 6.07 8.60
N VAL A 99 -30.87 7.31 8.63
CA VAL A 99 -31.55 7.96 7.51
C VAL A 99 -30.65 9.03 6.88
N ILE A 100 -30.82 9.25 5.59
CA ILE A 100 -30.10 10.27 4.83
C ILE A 100 -30.77 11.62 5.08
N VAL A 101 -30.01 12.59 5.58
CA VAL A 101 -30.46 13.94 5.91
C VAL A 101 -29.79 15.03 5.06
N GLY A 102 -28.81 14.65 4.25
CA GLY A 102 -28.08 15.55 3.36
C GLY A 102 -27.23 14.78 2.36
N LEU A 103 -26.84 15.45 1.28
CA LEU A 103 -25.91 14.97 0.28
C LEU A 103 -24.86 16.05 0.07
N ASP A 104 -23.62 15.64 -0.11
CA ASP A 104 -22.48 16.52 -0.38
C ASP A 104 -21.43 15.76 -1.22
N LYS A 105 -20.39 16.47 -1.64
CA LYS A 105 -19.33 15.91 -2.47
C LYS A 105 -17.95 16.34 -2.02
N LEU A 106 -17.03 15.39 -2.11
CA LEU A 106 -15.60 15.61 -2.01
C LEU A 106 -14.96 15.25 -3.36
N SER A 107 -14.21 16.19 -3.94
CA SER A 107 -13.62 16.01 -5.27
C SER A 107 -12.59 14.88 -5.35
N VAL A 108 -11.95 14.56 -4.22
CA VAL A 108 -10.92 13.53 -4.13
C VAL A 108 -11.15 12.72 -2.85
N LEU A 109 -11.27 11.40 -2.98
CA LEU A 109 -11.42 10.47 -1.86
C LEU A 109 -10.06 9.85 -1.47
N SER A 110 -9.04 10.68 -1.25
CA SER A 110 -7.77 10.20 -0.71
C SER A 110 -7.83 10.13 0.83
N LEU A 111 -7.08 9.22 1.44
CA LEU A 111 -7.03 9.09 2.91
C LEU A 111 -6.68 10.43 3.59
N SER A 112 -5.78 11.22 2.98
CA SER A 112 -5.40 12.54 3.48
C SER A 112 -6.54 13.55 3.35
N ASP A 113 -7.25 13.58 2.23
CA ASP A 113 -8.35 14.53 2.01
C ASP A 113 -9.53 14.22 2.93
N ILE A 114 -9.84 12.93 3.14
CA ILE A 114 -10.91 12.47 4.01
C ILE A 114 -10.59 12.80 5.48
N SER A 115 -9.35 12.55 5.91
CA SER A 115 -8.86 12.94 7.24
C SER A 115 -8.95 14.45 7.44
N PHE A 116 -8.44 15.24 6.50
CA PHE A 116 -8.50 16.70 6.58
C PHE A 116 -9.94 17.21 6.62
N PHE A 117 -10.82 16.70 5.76
CA PHE A 117 -12.24 17.03 5.75
C PHE A 117 -12.92 16.71 7.09
N SER A 118 -12.65 15.54 7.67
CA SER A 118 -13.18 15.14 8.99
C SER A 118 -12.73 16.10 10.10
N GLN A 119 -11.49 16.59 10.03
CA GLN A 119 -10.93 17.55 10.99
C GLN A 119 -11.57 18.93 10.85
N GLU A 120 -11.61 19.49 9.64
CA GLU A 120 -12.16 20.83 9.38
C GLU A 120 -13.64 20.92 9.75
N ASN A 121 -14.39 19.84 9.53
CA ASN A 121 -15.81 19.77 9.83
C ASN A 121 -16.11 19.25 11.25
N ASN A 122 -15.08 18.92 12.03
CA ASN A 122 -15.21 18.31 13.36
C ASN A 122 -16.25 17.16 13.38
N CYS A 123 -16.15 16.25 12.42
CA CYS A 123 -17.18 15.24 12.15
C CYS A 123 -16.63 13.80 12.17
N CYS A 124 -17.56 12.84 12.25
CA CYS A 124 -17.29 11.42 12.09
C CYS A 124 -17.61 11.00 10.66
N LEU A 125 -16.71 10.29 10.01
CA LEU A 125 -16.88 9.78 8.65
C LEU A 125 -16.69 8.26 8.63
N PHE A 126 -17.59 7.60 7.92
CA PHE A 126 -17.46 6.21 7.51
C PHE A 126 -17.05 6.18 6.03
N HIS A 127 -15.79 5.88 5.76
CA HIS A 127 -15.29 5.73 4.41
C HIS A 127 -15.47 4.29 3.97
N VAL A 128 -16.39 4.09 3.04
CA VAL A 128 -16.67 2.80 2.42
C VAL A 128 -15.93 2.75 1.09
N TYR A 129 -15.10 1.73 0.90
CA TYR A 129 -14.45 1.48 -0.38
C TYR A 129 -14.50 -0.01 -0.72
N ASN A 130 -14.48 -0.34 -2.00
CA ASN A 130 -14.73 -1.71 -2.50
C ASN A 130 -16.04 -2.34 -1.96
N GLY A 131 -17.05 -1.51 -1.62
CA GLY A 131 -18.35 -1.92 -1.10
C GLY A 131 -18.39 -2.58 0.28
N VAL A 132 -17.25 -3.00 0.85
CA VAL A 132 -17.20 -3.74 2.14
C VAL A 132 -16.10 -3.30 3.09
N GLU A 133 -15.06 -2.63 2.59
CA GLU A 133 -14.01 -2.10 3.45
C GLU A 133 -14.49 -0.79 4.06
N LEU A 134 -14.24 -0.63 5.35
CA LEU A 134 -14.70 0.50 6.13
C LEU A 134 -13.54 1.09 6.92
N VAL A 135 -13.17 2.33 6.63
CA VAL A 135 -12.31 3.16 7.49
C VAL A 135 -13.17 4.18 8.22
N ILE A 136 -12.95 4.33 9.52
CA ILE A 136 -13.67 5.31 10.33
C ILE A 136 -12.73 6.43 10.72
N TYR A 137 -13.12 7.67 10.41
CA TYR A 137 -12.43 8.88 10.81
C TYR A 137 -13.26 9.65 11.83
N ALA A 138 -12.63 10.22 12.84
CA ALA A 138 -13.26 11.17 13.74
C ALA A 138 -12.29 12.32 14.02
N ASN A 139 -12.73 13.55 13.72
CA ASN A 139 -11.93 14.77 13.90
C ASN A 139 -10.51 14.64 13.31
N GLY A 140 -10.44 14.08 12.09
CA GLY A 140 -9.20 13.85 11.36
C GLY A 140 -8.36 12.64 11.76
N ARG A 141 -8.75 11.90 12.80
CA ARG A 141 -8.03 10.70 13.23
C ARG A 141 -8.68 9.44 12.69
N THR A 142 -7.86 8.51 12.18
CA THR A 142 -8.29 7.15 11.88
C THR A 142 -8.58 6.40 13.19
N ILE A 143 -9.83 5.99 13.37
CA ILE A 143 -10.30 5.25 14.52
C ILE A 143 -10.07 3.76 14.31
N ILE A 144 -10.58 3.21 13.21
CA ILE A 144 -10.48 1.79 12.91
C ILE A 144 -10.62 1.57 11.41
N GLU A 145 -10.03 0.47 10.95
CA GLU A 145 -10.26 -0.12 9.64
C GLU A 145 -10.82 -1.53 9.84
N LEU A 146 -11.81 -1.91 9.05
CA LEU A 146 -12.44 -3.23 9.14
C LEU A 146 -13.06 -3.64 7.81
N ASN A 147 -13.28 -4.94 7.67
CA ASN A 147 -14.07 -5.51 6.58
C ASN A 147 -15.46 -5.91 7.11
N ALA A 148 -16.54 -5.37 6.51
CA ALA A 148 -17.91 -5.61 6.96
C ALA A 148 -18.38 -7.07 6.80
N LEU A 149 -17.77 -7.85 5.90
CA LEU A 149 -18.05 -9.28 5.74
C LEU A 149 -17.36 -10.13 6.80
N ALA A 150 -16.22 -9.66 7.34
CA ALA A 150 -15.41 -10.34 8.35
C ALA A 150 -15.00 -9.39 9.49
N PRO A 151 -15.95 -8.84 10.27
CA PRO A 151 -15.61 -7.82 11.29
C PRO A 151 -14.75 -8.37 12.43
N ALA A 152 -14.82 -9.69 12.71
CA ALA A 152 -14.02 -10.35 13.75
C ALA A 152 -12.62 -10.76 13.30
N THR A 153 -12.33 -10.81 11.99
CA THR A 153 -10.93 -10.81 11.59
C THR A 153 -10.41 -9.45 12.01
N SER A 154 -9.28 -9.41 12.74
CA SER A 154 -8.56 -8.15 13.00
C SER A 154 -8.60 -7.27 11.75
N PRO A 155 -8.53 -5.93 11.89
CA PRO A 155 -8.27 -5.07 10.74
C PRO A 155 -7.23 -5.75 9.85
N MET A 156 -7.24 -5.53 8.52
CA MET A 156 -5.93 -5.53 7.87
C MET A 156 -5.11 -4.58 8.72
N ALA A 157 -4.25 -5.12 9.60
CA ALA A 157 -3.45 -4.29 10.46
C ALA A 157 -2.78 -3.36 9.47
N HIS A 158 -2.91 -2.03 9.61
CA HIS A 158 -2.02 -1.12 8.94
C HIS A 158 -0.65 -1.72 9.16
N LYS A 159 -0.11 -2.37 8.12
CA LYS A 159 1.19 -2.98 8.26
C LYS A 159 2.03 -1.77 8.61
N LYS A 160 2.86 -1.88 9.64
CA LYS A 160 3.66 -0.75 10.14
C LYS A 160 4.39 0.03 9.02
N TYR A 161 4.53 -0.61 7.84
CA TYR A 161 5.15 -0.12 6.62
C TYR A 161 4.21 -0.08 5.40
N ALA A 162 2.88 -0.10 5.58
CA ALA A 162 1.91 0.02 4.51
C ALA A 162 2.02 1.39 3.82
N ARG A 163 1.98 1.41 2.50
CA ARG A 163 2.16 2.60 1.67
C ARG A 163 1.26 2.55 0.44
N SER A 164 0.79 3.70 -0.02
CA SER A 164 0.16 3.80 -1.34
C SER A 164 1.12 3.29 -2.43
N ALA A 165 0.58 2.62 -3.45
CA ALA A 165 1.32 2.20 -4.63
C ALA A 165 2.07 3.34 -5.33
N HIS A 166 1.58 4.60 -5.27
CA HIS A 166 2.28 5.76 -5.81
C HIS A 166 3.57 6.11 -5.05
N ASN A 167 3.72 5.59 -3.83
CA ASN A 167 4.88 5.78 -2.96
C ASN A 167 5.76 4.52 -2.89
N TYR A 168 5.76 3.68 -3.93
CA TYR A 168 6.48 2.40 -3.93
C TYR A 168 7.98 2.54 -3.63
N GLU A 169 8.62 3.67 -3.98
CA GLU A 169 10.03 3.93 -3.66
C GLU A 169 10.32 3.98 -2.17
N LEU A 170 9.39 4.53 -1.39
CA LEU A 170 9.51 4.52 0.06
C LEU A 170 9.35 3.08 0.59
N ALA A 171 8.56 2.24 -0.08
CA ALA A 171 8.48 0.82 0.22
C ALA A 171 9.77 0.08 -0.13
N LEU A 172 10.53 0.50 -1.17
CA LEU A 172 11.87 -0.04 -1.46
C LEU A 172 12.86 0.29 -0.33
N LYS A 173 12.84 1.54 0.16
CA LYS A 173 13.71 1.98 1.26
C LYS A 173 13.37 1.23 2.56
N ASP A 174 12.09 1.04 2.84
CA ASP A 174 11.63 0.24 3.98
C ASP A 174 11.96 -1.25 3.83
N HIS A 175 11.79 -1.82 2.63
CA HIS A 175 12.19 -3.18 2.30
C HIS A 175 13.66 -3.41 2.64
N TYR A 176 14.53 -2.53 2.15
CA TYR A 176 15.95 -2.61 2.42
C TYR A 176 16.22 -2.57 3.93
N LYS A 177 15.66 -1.59 4.64
CA LYS A 177 15.86 -1.43 6.09
C LYS A 177 15.35 -2.62 6.91
N ASN A 178 14.20 -3.17 6.54
CA ASN A 178 13.47 -4.15 7.35
C ASN A 178 13.78 -5.61 6.99
N ARG A 179 14.12 -5.92 5.73
CA ARG A 179 14.34 -7.31 5.26
C ARG A 179 15.77 -7.60 4.78
N ILE A 180 16.51 -6.59 4.32
CA ILE A 180 17.80 -6.80 3.66
C ILE A 180 18.97 -6.42 4.55
N ARG A 181 19.04 -5.17 5.03
CA ARG A 181 20.24 -4.56 5.60
C ARG A 181 20.96 -5.41 6.66
N PHE A 182 20.22 -6.02 7.58
CA PHE A 182 20.80 -6.77 8.69
C PHE A 182 20.96 -8.28 8.41
N GLY A 183 20.64 -8.74 7.20
CA GLY A 183 20.70 -10.16 6.82
C GLY A 183 19.93 -11.05 7.79
N GLY A 184 18.75 -10.63 8.25
CA GLY A 184 17.94 -11.40 9.20
C GLY A 184 17.28 -12.63 8.56
N ALA A 185 16.40 -13.29 9.34
CA ALA A 185 15.65 -14.49 8.96
C ALA A 185 14.86 -14.42 7.63
N PHE A 186 14.68 -13.22 7.05
CA PHE A 186 13.86 -13.00 5.87
C PHE A 186 14.60 -13.14 4.53
N SER A 187 15.89 -12.79 4.44
CA SER A 187 16.61 -12.79 3.14
C SER A 187 17.75 -13.79 3.04
N ASP A 188 18.40 -14.15 4.16
CA ASP A 188 19.54 -15.09 4.25
C ASP A 188 20.47 -15.13 3.01
N HIS A 189 20.81 -13.94 2.51
CA HIS A 189 21.42 -13.76 1.20
C HIS A 189 22.94 -13.98 1.20
N TRP A 190 23.54 -14.18 2.37
CA TRP A 190 24.96 -14.44 2.53
C TRP A 190 25.23 -15.94 2.62
N GLU A 191 26.10 -16.45 1.76
CA GLU A 191 26.73 -17.76 1.95
C GLU A 191 27.86 -17.62 2.98
N ASP A 192 28.69 -16.58 2.82
CA ASP A 192 29.74 -16.22 3.76
C ASP A 192 29.85 -14.69 3.85
N ARG A 193 29.45 -14.14 5.00
CA ARG A 193 29.53 -12.71 5.29
C ARG A 193 30.96 -12.18 5.35
N LYS A 194 31.91 -12.99 5.87
CA LYS A 194 33.30 -12.54 6.09
C LYS A 194 33.99 -12.28 4.76
N THR A 195 33.77 -13.17 3.79
CA THR A 195 34.33 -13.04 2.44
C THR A 195 33.40 -12.29 1.47
N ARG A 196 32.27 -11.77 1.96
CA ARG A 196 31.23 -11.09 1.17
C ARG A 196 30.74 -11.94 -0.02
N LYS A 197 30.59 -13.25 0.21
CA LYS A 197 30.06 -14.22 -0.75
C LYS A 197 28.56 -14.37 -0.58
N LEU A 198 27.80 -14.03 -1.62
CA LEU A 198 26.35 -14.21 -1.67
C LEU A 198 25.97 -15.68 -1.90
N ARG A 199 24.77 -16.03 -1.44
CA ARG A 199 24.15 -17.35 -1.63
C ARG A 199 23.66 -17.53 -3.06
N SER A 200 23.83 -18.73 -3.62
CA SER A 200 23.38 -19.11 -4.97
C SER A 200 22.55 -20.41 -5.00
N PHE A 201 22.36 -21.05 -3.85
CA PHE A 201 21.57 -22.27 -3.65
C PHE A 201 20.71 -22.14 -2.37
N PRO A 202 19.45 -22.62 -2.32
CA PRO A 202 18.76 -23.43 -3.34
C PRO A 202 18.20 -22.64 -4.53
N LYS A 203 18.23 -21.30 -4.48
CA LYS A 203 17.73 -20.42 -5.55
C LYS A 203 18.87 -19.56 -6.09
N LYS A 204 18.79 -19.19 -7.38
CA LYS A 204 19.70 -18.20 -7.99
C LYS A 204 19.71 -16.91 -7.16
N THR A 205 20.89 -16.29 -7.01
CA THR A 205 21.10 -15.10 -6.18
C THR A 205 20.13 -13.96 -6.49
N GLU A 206 19.96 -13.60 -7.77
CA GLU A 206 19.03 -12.55 -8.20
C GLU A 206 17.58 -12.90 -7.85
N LYS A 207 17.18 -14.16 -8.01
CA LYS A 207 15.84 -14.65 -7.66
C LYS A 207 15.53 -14.50 -6.17
N MET A 208 16.52 -14.65 -5.29
CA MET A 208 16.32 -14.45 -3.85
C MET A 208 15.93 -13.00 -3.54
N PHE A 209 16.61 -12.04 -4.14
CA PHE A 209 16.29 -10.62 -3.97
C PHE A 209 14.96 -10.26 -4.62
N HIS A 210 14.71 -10.76 -5.83
CA HIS A 210 13.45 -10.60 -6.55
C HIS A 210 12.26 -11.10 -5.72
N ASP A 211 12.27 -12.38 -5.30
CA ASP A 211 11.16 -12.99 -4.56
C ASP A 211 10.93 -12.24 -3.22
N ASN A 212 12.01 -11.84 -2.55
CA ASN A 212 11.91 -11.13 -1.26
C ASN A 212 11.30 -9.73 -1.42
N LEU A 213 11.71 -8.99 -2.46
CA LEU A 213 11.18 -7.67 -2.78
C LEU A 213 9.71 -7.75 -3.23
N GLN A 214 9.39 -8.65 -4.16
CA GLN A 214 8.04 -8.86 -4.64
C GLN A 214 7.08 -9.13 -3.47
N ASN A 215 7.42 -10.08 -2.59
CA ASN A 215 6.60 -10.39 -1.42
C ASN A 215 6.45 -9.18 -0.49
N TYR A 216 7.51 -8.38 -0.31
CA TYR A 216 7.40 -7.19 0.54
C TYR A 216 6.45 -6.16 -0.05
N LEU A 217 6.51 -5.93 -1.36
CA LEU A 217 5.64 -4.98 -2.04
C LEU A 217 4.19 -5.46 -2.06
N ASP A 218 3.96 -6.74 -2.37
CA ASP A 218 2.63 -7.36 -2.31
C ASP A 218 2.02 -7.26 -0.90
N GLU A 219 2.86 -7.42 0.12
CA GLU A 219 2.41 -7.24 1.48
C GLU A 219 2.14 -5.77 1.82
N ASN A 220 2.95 -4.80 1.39
CA ASN A 220 2.96 -3.46 1.98
C ASN A 220 2.48 -2.34 1.03
N LEU A 221 2.06 -2.65 -0.19
CA LEU A 221 1.46 -1.67 -1.09
C LEU A 221 -0.07 -1.75 -1.07
N ASP A 222 -0.69 -0.65 -0.67
CA ASP A 222 -2.14 -0.46 -0.73
C ASP A 222 -2.54 0.11 -2.09
N GLY A 223 -3.70 -0.31 -2.58
CA GLY A 223 -4.26 0.20 -3.83
C GLY A 223 -3.65 -0.39 -5.10
N ALA A 224 -2.92 -1.50 -5.04
CA ALA A 224 -2.34 -2.15 -6.22
C ALA A 224 -2.28 -3.69 -6.13
N VAL A 225 -2.02 -4.32 -7.28
CA VAL A 225 -1.57 -5.71 -7.39
C VAL A 225 -0.10 -5.74 -7.77
N VAL A 226 0.69 -6.63 -7.15
CA VAL A 226 2.11 -6.83 -7.44
C VAL A 226 2.32 -8.18 -8.12
N TYR A 227 2.89 -8.17 -9.33
CA TYR A 227 3.22 -9.37 -10.09
C TYR A 227 4.74 -9.54 -10.20
N GLY A 228 5.21 -10.78 -10.24
CA GLY A 228 6.62 -11.10 -10.48
C GLY A 228 6.81 -11.99 -11.70
N ASN A 229 7.97 -11.89 -12.37
CA ASN A 229 8.34 -12.62 -13.58
C ASN A 229 7.25 -12.57 -14.67
N VAL A 230 6.75 -11.37 -14.98
CA VAL A 230 5.65 -11.20 -15.94
C VAL A 230 6.19 -11.41 -17.35
N LYS A 231 5.86 -12.57 -17.94
CA LYS A 231 6.19 -12.88 -19.33
C LYS A 231 5.32 -12.04 -20.26
N LYS A 232 5.97 -11.36 -21.21
CA LYS A 232 5.30 -10.72 -22.34
C LYS A 232 5.35 -11.65 -23.55
N ILE A 233 4.67 -11.27 -24.62
CA ILE A 233 4.70 -11.98 -25.91
C ILE A 233 6.14 -12.00 -26.49
N THR A 234 6.96 -11.01 -26.11
CA THR A 234 8.41 -10.97 -26.35
C THR A 234 9.17 -11.65 -25.20
N ASP A 235 10.31 -12.28 -25.48
CA ASP A 235 11.11 -13.08 -24.52
C ASP A 235 11.61 -12.31 -23.27
N ASP A 236 11.55 -10.97 -23.26
CA ASP A 236 11.97 -10.14 -22.14
C ASP A 236 10.87 -10.01 -21.07
N ALA A 237 10.87 -10.94 -20.13
CA ALA A 237 10.05 -10.88 -18.93
C ALA A 237 10.51 -9.73 -18.03
N THR A 238 9.56 -8.98 -17.47
CA THR A 238 9.86 -7.98 -16.44
C THR A 238 9.97 -8.67 -15.10
N ASP A 239 10.90 -8.19 -14.26
CA ASP A 239 11.09 -8.69 -12.91
C ASP A 239 9.82 -8.46 -12.07
N ILE A 240 9.45 -7.22 -11.73
CA ILE A 240 8.27 -6.93 -10.92
C ILE A 240 7.40 -5.86 -11.60
N GLU A 241 6.08 -6.09 -11.66
CA GLU A 241 5.09 -5.09 -12.09
C GLU A 241 4.17 -4.71 -10.92
N ILE A 242 3.91 -3.41 -10.74
CA ILE A 242 2.91 -2.88 -9.79
C ILE A 242 1.80 -2.22 -10.60
N ARG A 243 0.57 -2.73 -10.48
CA ARG A 243 -0.62 -2.22 -11.18
C ARG A 243 -1.59 -1.60 -10.19
N VAL A 244 -1.85 -0.30 -10.33
CA VAL A 244 -2.74 0.44 -9.44
C VAL A 244 -4.20 0.13 -9.77
N TYR A 245 -5.03 -0.15 -8.75
CA TYR A 245 -6.44 -0.46 -8.96
C TYR A 245 -7.19 0.74 -9.56
N GLY A 246 -8.08 0.45 -10.52
CA GLY A 246 -8.93 1.46 -11.14
C GLY A 246 -8.20 2.52 -11.97
N GLN A 247 -6.88 2.38 -12.16
CA GLN A 247 -6.06 3.34 -12.90
C GLN A 247 -5.24 2.62 -13.97
N GLU A 248 -5.00 3.29 -15.11
CA GLU A 248 -4.03 2.84 -16.11
C GLU A 248 -2.59 3.21 -15.72
N VAL A 249 -2.21 2.91 -14.47
CA VAL A 249 -0.89 3.21 -13.93
C VAL A 249 -0.14 1.90 -13.66
N LEU A 250 0.99 1.76 -14.37
CA LEU A 250 1.90 0.63 -14.25
C LEU A 250 3.30 1.12 -13.84
N TYR A 251 3.82 0.59 -12.75
CA TYR A 251 5.25 0.71 -12.40
C TYR A 251 5.96 -0.61 -12.67
N ILE A 252 7.21 -0.55 -13.12
CA ILE A 252 8.06 -1.73 -13.28
C ILE A 252 9.29 -1.58 -12.39
N ILE A 253 9.72 -2.66 -11.75
CA ILE A 253 10.99 -2.72 -11.03
C ILE A 253 11.87 -3.79 -11.65
N GLU A 254 13.09 -3.41 -12.03
CA GLU A 254 14.16 -4.29 -12.49
C GLU A 254 15.15 -4.53 -11.34
N VAL A 255 15.47 -5.80 -11.06
CA VAL A 255 16.30 -6.20 -9.92
C VAL A 255 17.67 -6.70 -10.39
N LYS A 256 18.73 -6.15 -9.80
CA LYS A 256 20.12 -6.55 -10.04
C LYS A 256 20.86 -6.80 -8.72
N TRP A 257 22.02 -7.41 -8.81
CA TRP A 257 22.95 -7.55 -7.69
C TRP A 257 24.40 -7.41 -8.15
N LEU A 258 25.25 -6.93 -7.25
CA LEU A 258 26.68 -6.71 -7.46
C LEU A 258 27.48 -7.48 -6.41
N GLY A 259 28.72 -7.86 -6.75
CA GLY A 259 29.59 -8.65 -5.87
C GLY A 259 29.83 -10.05 -6.42
N SER A 260 29.97 -11.05 -5.55
CA SER A 260 30.25 -12.43 -5.96
C SER A 260 29.39 -13.43 -5.18
N ASN A 261 28.95 -14.49 -5.85
CA ASN A 261 28.35 -15.67 -5.22
C ASN A 261 29.27 -16.92 -5.30
N GLY A 262 30.52 -16.71 -5.70
CA GLY A 262 31.53 -17.76 -5.94
C GLY A 262 31.51 -18.35 -7.36
N ALA A 263 30.36 -18.41 -8.03
CA ALA A 263 30.24 -18.89 -9.40
C ALA A 263 30.26 -17.73 -10.42
N THR A 264 29.67 -16.60 -10.06
CA THR A 264 29.55 -15.41 -10.89
C THR A 264 29.91 -14.19 -10.06
N SER A 265 30.51 -13.19 -10.72
CA SER A 265 30.75 -11.89 -10.10
C SER A 265 30.30 -10.77 -11.03
N TYR A 266 29.65 -9.77 -10.44
CA TYR A 266 29.13 -8.60 -11.15
C TYR A 266 29.70 -7.30 -10.57
N SER A 267 30.00 -6.38 -11.48
CA SER A 267 30.49 -5.02 -11.23
C SER A 267 29.51 -3.99 -11.81
N GLU A 268 29.91 -2.72 -11.87
CA GLU A 268 29.14 -1.63 -12.49
C GLU A 268 28.59 -1.92 -13.90
N THR A 269 29.23 -2.80 -14.68
CA THR A 269 28.69 -3.21 -16.00
C THR A 269 27.28 -3.78 -15.86
N ARG A 270 27.00 -4.51 -14.79
CA ARG A 270 25.67 -5.08 -14.51
C ARG A 270 24.61 -4.00 -14.23
N LEU A 271 25.00 -2.85 -13.69
CA LEU A 271 24.11 -1.70 -13.56
C LEU A 271 23.81 -1.08 -14.92
N SER A 272 24.82 -0.90 -15.77
CA SER A 272 24.65 -0.44 -17.15
C SER A 272 23.73 -1.36 -17.97
N ASP A 273 23.83 -2.67 -17.77
CA ASP A 273 22.91 -3.64 -18.39
C ASP A 273 21.48 -3.42 -17.89
N GLY A 274 21.30 -3.23 -16.58
CA GLY A 274 20.01 -2.89 -15.98
C GLY A 274 19.41 -1.60 -16.54
N ILE A 275 20.21 -0.54 -16.70
CA ILE A 275 19.77 0.73 -17.33
C ILE A 275 19.27 0.47 -18.76
N SER A 276 19.93 -0.42 -19.50
CA SER A 276 19.53 -0.76 -20.87
C SER A 276 18.19 -1.51 -20.91
N GLN A 277 17.95 -2.41 -19.95
CA GLN A 277 16.65 -3.08 -19.82
C GLN A 277 15.53 -2.11 -19.41
N VAL A 278 15.83 -1.17 -18.50
CA VAL A 278 14.89 -0.09 -18.12
C VAL A 278 14.45 0.71 -19.35
N GLU A 279 15.40 1.09 -20.20
CA GLU A 279 15.12 1.79 -21.45
C GLU A 279 14.22 0.96 -22.38
N GLN A 280 14.52 -0.33 -22.55
CA GLN A 280 13.72 -1.24 -23.37
C GLN A 280 12.27 -1.35 -22.86
N TYR A 281 12.06 -1.43 -21.54
CA TYR A 281 10.70 -1.51 -20.98
C TYR A 281 9.89 -0.24 -21.28
N LEU A 282 10.50 0.94 -21.11
CA LEU A 282 9.85 2.22 -21.40
C LEU A 282 9.56 2.42 -22.89
N GLN A 283 10.44 1.94 -23.78
CA GLN A 283 10.23 1.99 -25.23
C GLN A 283 9.12 1.04 -25.68
N ARG A 284 9.06 -0.16 -25.06
CA ARG A 284 8.11 -1.21 -25.41
C ARG A 284 6.69 -0.89 -24.96
N ASP A 285 6.52 -0.32 -23.77
CA ASP A 285 5.21 -0.17 -23.13
C ASP A 285 4.94 1.27 -22.70
N PRO A 286 4.23 2.06 -23.53
CA PRO A 286 3.96 3.48 -23.25
C PRO A 286 3.15 3.72 -21.96
N VAL A 287 2.35 2.74 -21.50
CA VAL A 287 1.52 2.87 -20.30
C VAL A 287 2.32 2.76 -19.00
N VAL A 288 3.58 2.33 -19.08
CA VAL A 288 4.48 2.23 -17.92
C VAL A 288 4.80 3.62 -17.40
N LYS A 289 4.18 4.04 -16.30
CA LYS A 289 4.36 5.36 -15.70
C LYS A 289 5.83 5.65 -15.41
N GLU A 290 6.50 4.71 -14.75
CA GLU A 290 7.90 4.80 -14.35
C GLU A 290 8.51 3.39 -14.21
N VAL A 291 9.81 3.28 -14.46
CA VAL A 291 10.60 2.07 -14.21
C VAL A 291 11.69 2.34 -13.18
N CYS A 292 11.83 1.48 -12.18
CA CYS A 292 12.87 1.58 -11.18
C CYS A 292 13.91 0.47 -11.33
N LEU A 293 15.18 0.83 -11.43
CA LEU A 293 16.29 -0.09 -11.26
C LEU A 293 16.62 -0.22 -9.77
N VAL A 294 16.64 -1.44 -9.24
CA VAL A 294 17.05 -1.74 -7.86
C VAL A 294 18.22 -2.70 -7.89
N ALA A 295 19.34 -2.32 -7.30
CA ALA A 295 20.53 -3.16 -7.21
C ALA A 295 20.96 -3.40 -5.75
N TYR A 296 21.32 -4.63 -5.42
CA TYR A 296 21.88 -5.01 -4.11
C TYR A 296 23.40 -5.19 -4.21
N ASP A 297 24.17 -4.37 -3.50
CA ASP A 297 25.63 -4.32 -3.64
C ASP A 297 26.37 -5.04 -2.51
N ALA A 298 26.89 -6.24 -2.81
CA ALA A 298 27.73 -7.02 -1.91
C ALA A 298 29.23 -6.70 -2.03
N ARG A 299 29.65 -5.77 -2.88
CA ARG A 299 31.07 -5.36 -3.01
C ARG A 299 31.53 -4.58 -1.78
N ASN A 300 32.83 -4.30 -1.64
CA ASN A 300 33.33 -3.62 -0.45
C ASN A 300 32.87 -2.14 -0.40
N LEU A 301 33.03 -1.50 0.77
CA LEU A 301 32.55 -0.13 0.98
C LEU A 301 33.23 0.89 0.05
N ALA A 302 34.52 0.72 -0.26
CA ALA A 302 35.22 1.62 -1.19
C ALA A 302 34.64 1.52 -2.61
N GLN A 303 34.31 0.30 -3.06
CA GLN A 303 33.66 0.06 -4.35
C GLN A 303 32.23 0.61 -4.39
N PHE A 304 31.48 0.48 -3.29
CA PHE A 304 30.14 1.07 -3.17
C PHE A 304 30.21 2.61 -3.18
N ASN A 305 31.11 3.20 -2.39
CA ASN A 305 31.28 4.65 -2.29
C ASN A 305 31.77 5.27 -3.60
N GLY A 306 32.49 4.51 -4.43
CA GLY A 306 32.90 4.93 -5.77
C GLY A 306 31.77 5.04 -6.79
N LEU A 307 30.55 4.59 -6.48
CA LEU A 307 29.39 4.78 -7.35
C LEU A 307 28.94 6.24 -7.36
N MET A 308 28.70 6.78 -8.56
CA MET A 308 28.12 8.11 -8.76
C MET A 308 26.66 8.12 -8.29
N SER A 309 26.30 9.14 -7.52
CA SER A 309 24.95 9.26 -6.93
C SER A 309 24.51 10.71 -6.79
N VAL A 310 23.19 10.93 -6.84
CA VAL A 310 22.56 12.25 -6.69
C VAL A 310 21.95 12.47 -5.31
N ASP A 311 21.59 11.38 -4.63
CA ASP A 311 21.21 11.35 -3.22
C ASP A 311 21.79 10.09 -2.58
N GLU A 312 22.12 10.16 -1.29
CA GLU A 312 22.65 9.00 -0.58
C GLU A 312 22.35 9.04 0.91
N MET A 313 22.12 7.85 1.46
CA MET A 313 22.27 7.62 2.88
C MET A 313 23.61 6.93 3.08
N LYS A 314 24.53 7.65 3.73
CA LYS A 314 25.91 7.20 3.95
C LYS A 314 25.95 5.75 4.44
N ASP A 315 26.80 4.96 3.78
CA ASP A 315 27.06 3.54 4.07
C ASP A 315 25.81 2.64 4.01
N GLN A 316 24.74 3.06 3.31
CA GLN A 316 23.48 2.32 3.22
C GLN A 316 22.94 2.21 1.81
N TRP A 317 22.68 3.35 1.14
CA TRP A 317 22.12 3.32 -0.20
C TRP A 317 22.43 4.60 -0.96
N LYS A 318 22.41 4.48 -2.28
CA LYS A 318 22.67 5.55 -3.25
C LYS A 318 21.55 5.59 -4.27
N GLU A 319 21.08 6.78 -4.60
CA GLU A 319 20.28 7.03 -5.79
C GLU A 319 21.22 7.31 -6.96
N ILE A 320 21.11 6.53 -8.03
CA ILE A 320 21.93 6.66 -9.23
C ILE A 320 21.11 7.24 -10.37
N THR A 321 21.75 8.08 -11.18
CA THR A 321 21.17 8.63 -12.42
C THR A 321 21.97 8.24 -13.66
N GLU A 322 23.21 7.78 -13.48
CA GLU A 322 24.06 7.26 -14.55
C GLU A 322 25.02 6.19 -14.04
N CYS A 323 25.46 5.31 -14.95
CA CYS A 323 26.53 4.37 -14.70
C CYS A 323 27.27 4.04 -16.00
N LYS A 324 28.61 4.10 -15.98
CA LYS A 324 29.48 3.84 -17.16
C LYS A 324 29.08 4.64 -18.41
N GLY A 325 28.66 5.89 -18.23
CA GLY A 325 28.26 6.77 -19.33
C GLY A 325 26.87 6.49 -19.92
N LYS A 326 26.08 5.59 -19.31
CA LYS A 326 24.66 5.42 -19.60
C LYS A 326 23.83 6.10 -18.54
N SER A 327 22.96 7.01 -18.94
CA SER A 327 22.02 7.69 -18.05
C SER A 327 20.69 6.94 -18.00
N LEU A 328 20.04 7.00 -16.85
CA LEU A 328 18.67 6.53 -16.70
C LEU A 328 17.71 7.42 -17.52
N PRO A 329 16.73 6.84 -18.24
CA PRO A 329 15.69 7.60 -18.92
C PRO A 329 14.88 8.52 -17.98
N VAL A 330 14.27 9.57 -18.52
CA VAL A 330 13.50 10.58 -17.73
C VAL A 330 12.40 9.98 -16.86
N ARG A 331 11.75 8.89 -17.31
CA ARG A 331 10.69 8.17 -16.57
C ARG A 331 11.26 6.99 -15.78
N SER A 332 12.43 7.15 -15.18
CA SER A 332 13.04 6.09 -14.41
C SER A 332 13.83 6.58 -13.21
N LYS A 333 14.04 5.65 -12.28
CA LYS A 333 14.80 5.86 -11.05
C LYS A 333 15.75 4.70 -10.79
N GLY A 334 16.80 4.94 -10.02
CA GLY A 334 17.82 3.94 -9.74
C GLY A 334 18.24 3.97 -8.29
N TYR A 335 18.15 2.84 -7.60
CA TYR A 335 18.60 2.68 -6.22
C TYR A 335 19.62 1.55 -6.10
N VAL A 336 20.75 1.82 -5.45
CA VAL A 336 21.75 0.81 -5.08
C VAL A 336 21.79 0.69 -3.56
N PHE A 337 21.40 -0.48 -3.06
CA PHE A 337 21.35 -0.82 -1.64
C PHE A 337 22.61 -1.58 -1.22
N TYR A 338 23.41 -1.00 -0.33
CA TYR A 338 24.64 -1.61 0.17
C TYR A 338 24.33 -2.76 1.14
N LEU A 339 24.90 -3.94 0.89
CA LEU A 339 24.78 -5.08 1.79
C LEU A 339 25.87 -5.00 2.85
N GLU A 340 25.48 -4.52 4.02
CA GLU A 340 26.38 -4.36 5.16
C GLU A 340 26.85 -5.73 5.66
N SER A 341 28.17 -5.88 5.83
CA SER A 341 28.76 -7.04 6.48
C SER A 341 29.66 -6.57 7.61
N LYS A 342 29.11 -6.57 8.84
CA LYS A 342 29.84 -6.18 10.06
C LYS A 342 31.16 -6.93 10.26
N PHE A 343 31.29 -8.14 9.71
CA PHE A 343 32.49 -8.96 9.86
C PHE A 343 33.56 -8.73 8.78
N ALA A 344 33.20 -8.10 7.66
CA ALA A 344 34.12 -7.81 6.55
C ALA A 344 34.63 -6.36 6.59
N SER A 345 33.96 -5.47 7.34
CA SER A 345 34.33 -4.07 7.51
C SER A 345 35.47 -3.81 8.52
N ASP A 346 35.87 -4.82 9.31
CA ASP A 346 36.89 -4.68 10.37
C ASP A 346 38.32 -5.09 9.94
N LYS A 347 38.57 -5.21 8.62
CA LYS A 347 39.91 -5.50 8.09
C LYS A 347 40.29 -4.58 6.94
N PHE A 348 40.30 -3.27 7.18
CA PHE A 348 41.19 -2.35 6.46
C PHE A 348 41.58 -1.19 7.38
#